data_AF-A0A1L9TY24-F1
#
_entry.id   AF-A0A1L9TY24-F1
#
_cell.length_a   1.000
_cell.length_b   1.000
_cell.length_c   1.000
_cell.angle_alpha   90.00
_cell.angle_beta   90.00
_cell.angle_gamma   90.00
#
_symmetry.space_group_name_H-M   'P 1'
#
loop_
_entity.id
_entity.type
_entity.pdbx_description
1 polymer ?
#
loop_
_entity_poly.entity_id
_entity_poly.type
_entity_poly.pdbx_seq_one_letter_code
_entity_poly.pdbx_strand_id
1 'polypeptide(L)'
;MYYHNRFRATDRLDFPSYVIQDVGSHIFQDAAVACLSSVYLAYLAQDSALLKTSRQMYAQTLHEVARALQTPDAMSDAMLSTMMMLSVYEMYAQTNNDAWVVHADGVRRLMVSRGARSHAHGMARSCYIAYRGFLVATAIYKGKPCFLDEDEWQQLALHVGAEDSRKPTEWSSSIHPAELVFMEIVKCPRYLSEALEFAYYFPSPSVTAAIPDLMHRVRATSRALREATTNLRASIDYDQRSHSRSRYEDAMTGESGLSLLLQGAESTIVVMRDLLDRLARAMARPETSSALSFRVVSELDRGPPVAPNNRIDFLAVTWLDRIASSMGVIGTAIVSDY
;
A
#
# COMPACT_ATOMS: atom_id res chain seq x y z
N MET A 1 9.60 -2.12 -5.61
CA MET A 1 8.75 -1.84 -4.42
C MET A 1 9.44 -0.97 -3.35
N TYR A 2 10.72 -0.59 -3.47
CA TYR A 2 11.36 0.33 -2.51
C TYR A 2 12.03 1.54 -3.16
N TYR A 3 11.98 1.64 -4.50
CA TYR A 3 12.77 2.62 -5.24
C TYR A 3 12.49 4.05 -4.76
N HIS A 4 11.21 4.37 -4.58
CA HIS A 4 10.75 5.68 -4.14
C HIS A 4 10.90 5.97 -2.64
N ASN A 5 11.36 5.01 -1.83
CA ASN A 5 11.62 5.19 -0.39
C ASN A 5 13.12 5.17 -0.04
N ARG A 6 14.02 5.13 -1.04
CA ARG A 6 15.48 5.06 -0.80
C ARG A 6 16.01 6.23 0.03
N PHE A 7 15.43 7.43 -0.11
CA PHE A 7 15.80 8.60 0.70
C PHE A 7 15.63 8.36 2.22
N ARG A 8 14.82 7.39 2.64
CA ARG A 8 14.61 7.05 4.05
C ARG A 8 15.73 6.19 4.64
N ALA A 9 16.60 5.65 3.79
CA ALA A 9 17.67 4.72 4.17
C ALA A 9 19.07 5.32 3.99
N THR A 10 19.25 6.63 4.19
CA THR A 10 20.57 7.27 4.05
C THR A 10 21.59 6.86 5.12
N ASP A 11 21.13 6.50 6.31
CA ASP A 11 21.93 6.15 7.50
C ASP A 11 21.81 4.67 7.91
N ARG A 12 21.06 3.86 7.14
CA ARG A 12 20.70 2.48 7.47
C ARG A 12 20.44 1.68 6.20
N LEU A 13 20.30 0.36 6.32
CA LEU A 13 19.99 -0.49 5.17
C LEU A 13 18.56 -0.25 4.67
N ASP A 14 18.40 -0.26 3.34
CA ASP A 14 17.08 -0.34 2.72
C ASP A 14 16.54 -1.77 2.71
N PHE A 15 15.28 -1.95 2.29
CA PHE A 15 14.65 -3.27 2.26
C PHE A 15 15.45 -4.30 1.44
N PRO A 16 15.86 -4.03 0.18
CA PRO A 16 16.70 -4.97 -0.57
C PRO A 16 18.03 -5.27 0.12
N SER A 17 18.68 -4.28 0.74
CA SER A 17 19.96 -4.48 1.40
C SER A 17 19.86 -5.38 2.63
N TYR A 18 18.77 -5.30 3.41
CA TYR A 18 18.50 -6.26 4.50
C TYR A 18 18.34 -7.68 3.97
N VAL A 19 17.55 -7.87 2.91
CA VAL A 19 17.35 -9.19 2.29
C VAL A 19 18.68 -9.76 1.76
N ILE A 20 19.55 -8.94 1.19
CA ILE A 20 20.89 -9.36 0.74
C ILE A 20 21.79 -9.72 1.92
N GLN A 21 21.72 -8.98 3.02
CA GLN A 21 22.54 -9.26 4.20
C GLN A 21 22.18 -10.61 4.84
N ASP A 22 20.90 -11.00 4.80
CA ASP A 22 20.40 -12.24 5.41
C ASP A 22 20.58 -13.50 4.54
N VAL A 23 21.14 -13.37 3.32
CA VAL A 23 21.31 -14.50 2.40
C VAL A 23 22.03 -15.68 3.07
N GLY A 24 21.46 -16.87 2.94
CA GLY A 24 21.98 -18.11 3.54
C GLY A 24 21.59 -18.30 5.01
N SER A 25 20.91 -17.34 5.64
CA SER A 25 20.46 -17.44 7.04
C SER A 25 19.11 -18.14 7.18
N HIS A 26 18.21 -17.96 6.20
CA HIS A 26 16.85 -18.49 6.24
C HIS A 26 16.45 -19.10 4.89
N ILE A 27 16.32 -20.44 4.86
CA ILE A 27 16.00 -21.21 3.64
C ILE A 27 14.73 -20.69 2.95
N PHE A 28 13.68 -20.40 3.73
CA PHE A 28 12.40 -19.92 3.19
C PHE A 28 12.52 -18.52 2.56
N GLN A 29 13.40 -17.66 3.07
CA GLN A 29 13.64 -16.31 2.55
C GLN A 29 14.47 -16.37 1.26
N ASP A 30 15.54 -17.18 1.25
CA ASP A 30 16.35 -17.42 0.04
C ASP A 30 15.50 -18.01 -1.09
N ALA A 31 14.65 -18.99 -0.76
CA ALA A 31 13.71 -19.59 -1.70
C ALA A 31 12.72 -18.55 -2.25
N ALA A 32 12.24 -17.63 -1.41
CA ALA A 32 11.34 -16.56 -1.83
C ALA A 32 12.03 -15.54 -2.75
N VAL A 33 13.29 -15.17 -2.47
CA VAL A 33 14.10 -14.33 -3.37
C VAL A 33 14.25 -15.00 -4.73
N ALA A 34 14.67 -16.26 -4.77
CA ALA A 34 14.90 -16.99 -6.02
C ALA A 34 13.60 -17.12 -6.84
N CYS A 35 12.49 -17.42 -6.17
CA CYS A 35 11.17 -17.54 -6.78
C CYS A 35 10.68 -16.20 -7.36
N LEU A 36 10.79 -15.11 -6.58
CA LEU A 36 10.42 -13.76 -6.99
C LEU A 36 11.28 -13.27 -8.16
N SER A 37 12.60 -13.45 -8.10
CA SER A 37 13.49 -13.12 -9.20
C SER A 37 13.13 -13.89 -10.47
N SER A 38 12.75 -15.17 -10.35
CA SER A 38 12.39 -16.01 -11.49
C SER A 38 11.08 -15.59 -12.15
N VAL A 39 10.03 -15.23 -11.40
CA VAL A 39 8.79 -14.71 -12.01
C VAL A 39 9.00 -13.35 -12.64
N TYR A 40 9.82 -12.49 -12.02
CA TYR A 40 10.13 -11.19 -12.58
C TYR A 40 10.90 -11.31 -13.90
N LEU A 41 11.88 -12.22 -13.98
CA LEU A 41 12.58 -12.53 -15.23
C LEU A 41 11.63 -13.14 -16.28
N ALA A 42 10.72 -14.04 -15.89
CA ALA A 42 9.71 -14.59 -16.79
C ALA A 42 8.82 -13.50 -17.38
N TYR A 43 8.42 -12.54 -16.56
CA TYR A 43 7.64 -11.39 -16.98
C TYR A 43 8.42 -10.47 -17.93
N LEU A 44 9.68 -10.14 -17.62
CA LEU A 44 10.50 -9.31 -18.51
C LEU A 44 10.81 -9.97 -19.85
N ALA A 45 11.09 -11.27 -19.84
CA ALA A 45 11.42 -12.05 -21.03
C ALA A 45 10.18 -12.51 -21.83
N GLN A 46 8.97 -12.34 -21.27
CA GLN A 46 7.73 -12.92 -21.79
C GLN A 46 7.86 -14.45 -22.02
N ASP A 47 8.55 -15.14 -21.10
CA ASP A 47 8.91 -16.56 -21.21
C ASP A 47 7.99 -17.45 -20.36
N SER A 48 7.10 -18.17 -21.04
CA SER A 48 6.16 -19.11 -20.41
C SER A 48 6.82 -20.33 -19.76
N ALA A 49 7.98 -20.78 -20.26
CA ALA A 49 8.72 -21.89 -19.67
C ALA A 49 9.36 -21.44 -18.36
N LEU A 50 9.94 -20.23 -18.33
CA LEU A 50 10.47 -19.63 -17.11
C LEU A 50 9.36 -19.35 -16.09
N LEU A 51 8.16 -18.94 -16.53
CA LEU A 51 6.99 -18.80 -15.67
C LEU A 51 6.57 -20.15 -15.05
N LYS A 52 6.62 -21.25 -15.82
CA LYS A 52 6.34 -22.58 -15.29
C LYS A 52 7.37 -22.99 -14.23
N THR A 53 8.66 -22.72 -14.48
CA THR A 53 9.74 -22.97 -13.51
C THR A 53 9.54 -22.14 -12.24
N SER A 54 9.20 -20.85 -12.36
CA SER A 54 8.96 -20.00 -11.19
C SER A 54 7.80 -20.51 -10.34
N ARG A 55 6.76 -21.09 -10.94
CA ARG A 55 5.65 -21.73 -10.21
C ARG A 55 6.09 -22.98 -9.43
N GLN A 56 7.04 -23.76 -9.95
CA GLN A 56 7.60 -24.89 -9.22
C GLN A 56 8.42 -24.42 -8.02
N MET A 57 9.23 -23.37 -8.20
CA MET A 57 9.99 -22.74 -7.12
C MET A 57 9.04 -22.16 -6.07
N TYR A 58 7.95 -21.52 -6.48
CA TYR A 58 6.93 -21.00 -5.58
C TYR A 58 6.31 -22.09 -4.71
N ALA A 59 5.94 -23.24 -5.29
CA ALA A 59 5.42 -24.38 -4.53
C ALA A 59 6.44 -24.90 -3.50
N GLN A 60 7.73 -24.92 -3.85
CA GLN A 60 8.81 -25.26 -2.91
C GLN A 60 8.95 -24.22 -1.80
N THR A 61 8.92 -22.92 -2.13
CA THR A 61 8.95 -21.83 -1.13
C THR A 61 7.79 -21.95 -0.15
N LEU A 62 6.57 -22.26 -0.61
CA LEU A 62 5.42 -22.47 0.28
C LEU A 62 5.64 -23.65 1.24
N HIS A 63 6.31 -24.72 0.81
CA HIS A 63 6.67 -25.84 1.69
C HIS A 63 7.65 -25.39 2.78
N GLU A 64 8.68 -24.63 2.43
CA GLU A 64 9.66 -24.11 3.39
C GLU A 64 9.04 -23.10 4.37
N VAL A 65 8.16 -22.23 3.89
CA VAL A 65 7.36 -21.34 4.75
C VAL A 65 6.50 -22.15 5.72
N ALA A 66 5.78 -23.18 5.25
CA ALA A 66 4.95 -24.02 6.10
C ALA A 66 5.76 -24.71 7.21
N ARG A 67 6.99 -25.14 6.92
CA ARG A 67 7.92 -25.69 7.93
C ARG A 67 8.38 -24.62 8.91
N ALA A 68 8.81 -23.45 8.43
CA ALA A 68 9.29 -22.35 9.26
C ALA A 68 8.20 -21.75 10.17
N LEU A 69 6.93 -21.83 9.78
CA LEU A 69 5.80 -21.47 10.65
C LEU A 69 5.67 -22.34 11.91
N GLN A 70 6.35 -23.48 11.96
CA GLN A 70 6.42 -24.36 13.15
C GLN A 70 7.63 -24.09 14.05
N THR A 71 8.40 -23.04 13.76
CA THR A 71 9.60 -22.66 14.52
C THR A 71 9.48 -21.22 15.05
N PRO A 72 10.41 -20.75 15.89
CA PRO A 72 10.45 -19.35 16.29
C PRO A 72 10.56 -18.35 15.12
N ASP A 73 10.99 -18.80 13.95
CA ASP A 73 11.08 -17.95 12.75
C ASP A 73 9.70 -17.49 12.26
N ALA A 74 8.61 -18.11 12.68
CA ALA A 74 7.24 -17.72 12.33
C ALA A 74 6.95 -16.22 12.59
N MET A 75 7.65 -15.62 13.56
CA MET A 75 7.48 -14.21 13.95
C MET A 75 8.65 -13.30 13.54
N SER A 76 9.62 -13.80 12.77
CA SER A 76 10.85 -13.07 12.42
C SER A 76 10.67 -11.99 11.35
N ASP A 77 11.67 -11.12 11.20
CA ASP A 77 11.76 -10.17 10.08
C ASP A 77 11.91 -10.89 8.74
N ALA A 78 12.68 -11.98 8.71
CA ALA A 78 12.83 -12.84 7.54
C ALA A 78 11.47 -13.39 7.07
N MET A 79 10.63 -13.88 8.00
CA MET A 79 9.29 -14.38 7.66
C MET A 79 8.39 -13.26 7.13
N LEU A 80 8.46 -12.07 7.73
CA LEU A 80 7.71 -10.91 7.25
C LEU A 80 8.08 -10.53 5.82
N SER A 81 9.37 -10.38 5.52
CA SER A 81 9.81 -10.08 4.16
C SER A 81 9.48 -11.19 3.17
N THR A 82 9.53 -12.45 3.61
CA THR A 82 9.16 -13.61 2.79
C THR A 82 7.70 -13.52 2.37
N MET A 83 6.77 -13.31 3.32
CA MET A 83 5.35 -13.15 3.00
C MET A 83 5.07 -11.96 2.08
N MET A 84 5.81 -10.85 2.25
CA MET A 84 5.75 -9.72 1.34
C MET A 84 6.22 -10.10 -0.08
N MET A 85 7.37 -10.78 -0.21
CA MET A 85 7.89 -11.24 -1.50
C MET A 85 6.95 -12.24 -2.19
N LEU A 86 6.29 -13.12 -1.45
CA LEU A 86 5.28 -14.04 -1.99
C LEU A 86 4.00 -13.33 -2.44
N SER A 87 3.59 -12.27 -1.75
CA SER A 87 2.49 -11.42 -2.22
C SER A 87 2.85 -10.75 -3.55
N VAL A 88 4.07 -10.22 -3.68
CA VAL A 88 4.56 -9.65 -4.94
C VAL A 88 4.65 -10.69 -6.04
N TYR A 89 5.13 -11.89 -5.72
CA TYR A 89 5.16 -13.00 -6.68
C TYR A 89 3.77 -13.21 -7.28
N GLU A 90 2.72 -13.26 -6.46
CA GLU A 90 1.35 -13.46 -6.94
C GLU A 90 0.81 -12.29 -7.76
N MET A 91 1.26 -11.06 -7.49
CA MET A 91 0.93 -9.90 -8.32
C MET A 91 1.47 -10.03 -9.74
N TYR A 92 2.61 -10.71 -9.94
CA TYR A 92 3.16 -11.01 -11.27
C TYR A 92 2.61 -12.30 -11.87
N ALA A 93 2.60 -13.39 -11.10
CA ALA A 93 2.28 -14.73 -11.59
C ALA A 93 0.77 -14.94 -11.83
N GLN A 94 -0.06 -14.17 -11.11
CA GLN A 94 -1.52 -14.24 -11.11
C GLN A 94 -2.01 -15.69 -11.10
N THR A 95 -1.54 -16.50 -10.14
CA THR A 95 -1.92 -17.93 -10.11
C THR A 95 -3.42 -18.09 -9.87
N ASN A 96 -4.02 -17.15 -9.15
CA ASN A 96 -5.45 -16.92 -9.01
C ASN A 96 -5.70 -15.41 -8.79
N ASN A 97 -6.90 -14.93 -9.08
CA ASN A 97 -7.29 -13.50 -8.98
C ASN A 97 -6.98 -12.91 -7.59
N ASP A 98 -7.15 -13.70 -6.52
CA ASP A 98 -7.06 -13.21 -5.14
C ASP A 98 -5.84 -13.78 -4.39
N ALA A 99 -4.91 -14.46 -5.06
CA ALA A 99 -3.80 -15.12 -4.39
C ALA A 99 -2.88 -14.12 -3.67
N TRP A 100 -2.64 -12.95 -4.26
CA TRP A 100 -1.84 -11.88 -3.65
C TRP A 100 -2.49 -11.34 -2.36
N VAL A 101 -3.83 -11.35 -2.31
CA VAL A 101 -4.65 -10.90 -1.17
C VAL A 101 -4.49 -11.83 0.04
N VAL A 102 -4.30 -13.13 -0.21
CA VAL A 102 -4.04 -14.14 0.84
C VAL A 102 -2.71 -13.84 1.52
N HIS A 103 -1.64 -13.59 0.75
CA HIS A 103 -0.34 -13.24 1.31
C HIS A 103 -0.34 -11.87 1.97
N ALA A 104 -1.03 -10.88 1.41
CA ALA A 104 -1.21 -9.58 2.04
C ALA A 104 -1.93 -9.70 3.39
N ASP A 105 -2.90 -10.61 3.52
CA ASP A 105 -3.51 -10.93 4.82
C ASP A 105 -2.53 -11.59 5.79
N GLY A 106 -1.66 -12.49 5.29
CA GLY A 106 -0.58 -13.07 6.07
C GLY A 106 0.37 -12.01 6.64
N VAL A 107 0.79 -11.05 5.80
CA VAL A 107 1.59 -9.90 6.22
C VAL A 107 0.86 -9.08 7.28
N ARG A 108 -0.41 -8.73 7.04
CA ARG A 108 -1.25 -8.02 8.02
C ARG A 108 -1.29 -8.74 9.36
N ARG A 109 -1.61 -10.04 9.37
CA ARG A 109 -1.70 -10.85 10.60
C ARG A 109 -0.38 -10.88 11.36
N LEU A 110 0.73 -11.02 10.65
CA LEU A 110 2.06 -11.05 11.24
C LEU A 110 2.42 -9.68 11.86
N MET A 111 2.17 -8.59 11.14
CA MET A 111 2.40 -7.23 11.66
C MET A 111 1.56 -6.93 12.91
N VAL A 112 0.27 -7.24 12.87
CA VAL A 112 -0.63 -7.08 14.03
C VAL A 112 -0.16 -7.94 15.22
N SER A 113 0.23 -9.20 14.97
CA SER A 113 0.69 -10.10 16.04
C SER A 113 1.99 -9.64 16.70
N ARG A 114 2.86 -8.97 15.94
CA ARG A 114 4.12 -8.39 16.43
C ARG A 114 3.93 -7.04 17.13
N GLY A 115 2.85 -6.33 16.84
CA GLY A 115 2.53 -4.99 17.35
C GLY A 115 3.37 -3.88 16.71
N ALA A 116 2.84 -2.65 16.69
CA ALA A 116 3.43 -1.52 15.96
C ALA A 116 4.90 -1.21 16.35
N ARG A 117 5.24 -1.29 17.64
CA ARG A 117 6.61 -0.99 18.13
C ARG A 117 7.68 -1.89 17.54
N SER A 118 7.33 -3.13 17.18
CA SER A 118 8.24 -4.08 16.53
C SER A 118 8.63 -3.68 15.11
N HIS A 119 8.04 -2.61 14.57
CA HIS A 119 8.31 -2.06 13.23
C HIS A 119 8.96 -0.67 13.27
N ALA A 120 9.46 -0.22 14.42
CA ALA A 120 10.12 1.09 14.54
C ALA A 120 11.55 1.12 13.97
N HIS A 121 12.25 -0.03 13.95
CA HIS A 121 13.66 -0.13 13.58
C HIS A 121 13.95 -1.30 12.64
N GLY A 122 15.18 -1.33 12.11
CA GLY A 122 15.71 -2.47 11.38
C GLY A 122 14.93 -2.81 10.10
N MET A 123 14.99 -4.09 9.74
CA MET A 123 14.30 -4.64 8.59
C MET A 123 12.79 -4.56 8.72
N ALA A 124 12.23 -4.77 9.92
CA ALA A 124 10.80 -4.61 10.20
C ALA A 124 10.25 -3.23 9.83
N ARG A 125 11.00 -2.15 10.11
CA ARG A 125 10.66 -0.78 9.70
C ARG A 125 10.69 -0.61 8.19
N SER A 126 11.73 -1.14 7.54
CA SER A 126 11.83 -1.11 6.08
C SER A 126 10.67 -1.86 5.42
N CYS A 127 10.26 -3.01 5.99
CA CYS A 127 9.07 -3.76 5.56
C CYS A 127 7.78 -2.94 5.72
N TYR A 128 7.57 -2.30 6.87
CA TYR A 128 6.42 -1.42 7.12
C TYR A 128 6.32 -0.30 6.07
N ILE A 129 7.41 0.44 5.83
CA ILE A 129 7.44 1.53 4.87
C ILE A 129 7.19 1.02 3.44
N ALA A 130 7.83 -0.09 3.06
CA ALA A 130 7.72 -0.67 1.72
C ALA A 130 6.33 -1.19 1.40
N TYR A 131 5.62 -1.72 2.40
CA TYR A 131 4.42 -2.53 2.17
C TYR A 131 3.11 -1.85 2.58
N ARG A 132 3.16 -0.76 3.36
CA ARG A 132 1.95 -0.07 3.85
C ARG A 132 0.95 0.32 2.76
N GLY A 133 1.43 0.70 1.57
CA GLY A 133 0.55 1.02 0.45
C GLY A 133 -0.27 -0.18 -0.04
N PHE A 134 0.31 -1.38 -0.06
CA PHE A 134 -0.42 -2.61 -0.40
C PHE A 134 -1.42 -3.00 0.68
N LEU A 135 -1.13 -2.72 1.95
CA LEU A 135 -2.07 -2.98 3.04
C LEU A 135 -3.31 -2.08 2.95
N VAL A 136 -3.12 -0.79 2.62
CA VAL A 136 -4.22 0.13 2.32
C VAL A 136 -5.03 -0.38 1.13
N ALA A 137 -4.37 -0.73 0.03
CA ALA A 137 -5.02 -1.25 -1.17
C ALA A 137 -5.84 -2.53 -0.87
N THR A 138 -5.26 -3.45 -0.10
CA THR A 138 -5.91 -4.71 0.32
C THR A 138 -7.15 -4.44 1.16
N ALA A 139 -7.09 -3.46 2.06
CA ALA A 139 -8.22 -3.10 2.90
C ALA A 139 -9.39 -2.55 2.07
N ILE A 140 -9.11 -1.67 1.10
CA ILE A 140 -10.10 -1.15 0.15
C ILE A 140 -10.70 -2.30 -0.67
N TYR A 141 -9.84 -3.14 -1.25
CA TYR A 141 -10.24 -4.30 -2.05
C TYR A 141 -11.18 -5.23 -1.28
N LYS A 142 -10.88 -5.51 0.00
CA LYS A 142 -11.71 -6.36 0.86
C LYS A 142 -12.96 -5.67 1.42
N GLY A 143 -13.10 -4.35 1.23
CA GLY A 143 -14.14 -3.56 1.91
C GLY A 143 -14.02 -3.60 3.44
N LYS A 144 -12.79 -3.62 3.98
CA LYS A 144 -12.50 -3.70 5.42
C LYS A 144 -11.69 -2.50 5.91
N PRO A 145 -11.73 -2.18 7.22
CA PRO A 145 -10.81 -1.21 7.79
C PRO A 145 -9.36 -1.64 7.63
N CYS A 146 -8.45 -0.67 7.48
CA CYS A 146 -7.01 -0.93 7.49
C CYS A 146 -6.47 -0.72 8.89
N PHE A 147 -5.90 -1.75 9.52
CA PHE A 147 -5.36 -1.68 10.90
C PHE A 147 -4.33 -0.55 11.11
N LEU A 148 -3.71 -0.07 10.04
CA LEU A 148 -2.77 1.05 10.08
C LEU A 148 -3.44 2.40 10.46
N ASP A 149 -4.76 2.47 10.50
CA ASP A 149 -5.51 3.63 11.01
C ASP A 149 -5.74 3.61 12.53
N GLU A 150 -5.34 2.53 13.21
CA GLU A 150 -5.41 2.40 14.67
C GLU A 150 -4.32 3.22 15.36
N ASP A 151 -4.60 3.66 16.60
CA ASP A 151 -3.79 4.64 17.34
C ASP A 151 -2.30 4.26 17.43
N GLU A 152 -1.97 3.00 17.70
CA GLU A 152 -0.57 2.55 17.81
C GLU A 152 0.20 2.66 16.49
N TRP A 153 -0.47 2.47 15.35
CA TRP A 153 0.13 2.56 14.02
C TRP A 153 0.23 4.00 13.54
N GLN A 154 -0.74 4.84 13.91
CA GLN A 154 -0.67 6.29 13.72
C GLN A 154 0.49 6.90 14.52
N GLN A 155 0.71 6.45 15.76
CA GLN A 155 1.86 6.85 16.58
C GLN A 155 3.18 6.38 15.97
N LEU A 156 3.24 5.15 15.45
CA LEU A 156 4.41 4.65 14.72
C LEU A 156 4.72 5.52 13.49
N ALA A 157 3.71 5.90 12.69
CA ALA A 157 3.89 6.74 11.52
C ALA A 157 4.46 8.12 11.89
N LEU A 158 3.93 8.76 12.94
CA LEU A 158 4.46 10.02 13.47
C LEU A 158 5.91 9.89 13.93
N HIS A 159 6.24 8.82 14.64
CA HIS A 159 7.58 8.56 15.14
C HIS A 159 8.58 8.36 13.99
N VAL A 160 8.26 7.47 13.04
CA VAL A 160 9.09 7.21 11.85
C VAL A 160 9.26 8.47 11.01
N GLY A 161 8.20 9.26 10.82
CA GLY A 161 8.24 10.54 10.13
C GLY A 161 9.16 11.56 10.79
N ALA A 162 9.03 11.73 12.10
CA ALA A 162 9.86 12.68 12.86
C ALA A 162 11.34 12.30 12.83
N GLU A 163 11.68 11.01 12.83
CA GLU A 163 13.05 10.55 12.66
C GLU A 163 13.57 10.81 11.25
N ASP A 164 12.81 10.41 10.23
CA ASP A 164 13.23 10.52 8.83
C ASP A 164 13.40 11.99 8.41
N SER A 165 12.54 12.91 8.91
CA SER A 165 12.67 14.36 8.64
C SER A 165 13.93 15.01 9.19
N ARG A 166 14.62 14.38 10.13
CA ARG A 166 15.90 14.91 10.68
C ARG A 166 17.11 14.48 9.85
N LYS A 167 16.94 13.55 8.92
CA LYS A 167 18.05 13.05 8.09
C LYS A 167 18.41 14.10 7.04
N PRO A 168 19.69 14.32 6.75
CA PRO A 168 20.12 15.28 5.72
C PRO A 168 19.88 14.71 4.33
N THR A 169 18.63 14.74 3.88
CA THR A 169 18.18 14.25 2.57
C THR A 169 17.64 15.39 1.73
N GLU A 170 17.59 15.22 0.43
CA GLU A 170 17.00 16.21 -0.49
C GLU A 170 15.49 16.42 -0.26
N TRP A 171 14.82 15.55 0.49
CA TRP A 171 13.38 15.60 0.77
C TRP A 171 13.03 15.91 2.24
N SER A 172 14.01 16.33 3.05
CA SER A 172 13.86 16.45 4.51
C SER A 172 12.61 17.23 4.94
N SER A 173 12.30 18.33 4.24
CA SER A 173 11.15 19.21 4.52
C SER A 173 9.81 18.59 4.11
N SER A 174 9.83 17.64 3.16
CA SER A 174 8.66 16.96 2.62
C SER A 174 8.27 15.70 3.39
N ILE A 175 9.20 15.10 4.15
CA ILE A 175 8.96 13.81 4.84
C ILE A 175 7.84 13.88 5.87
N HIS A 176 7.82 14.89 6.74
CA HIS A 176 6.80 14.98 7.78
C HIS A 176 5.41 15.25 7.17
N PRO A 177 5.23 16.21 6.24
CA PRO A 177 3.98 16.35 5.49
C PRO A 177 3.55 15.08 4.75
N ALA A 178 4.49 14.30 4.20
CA ALA A 178 4.19 13.03 3.53
C ALA A 178 3.61 12.00 4.51
N GLU A 179 4.14 11.91 5.74
CA GLU A 179 3.56 11.04 6.76
C GLU A 179 2.15 11.48 7.18
N LEU A 180 1.90 12.79 7.31
CA LEU A 180 0.55 13.30 7.61
C LEU A 180 -0.45 12.97 6.50
N VAL A 181 -0.02 13.05 5.22
CA VAL A 181 -0.85 12.61 4.09
C VAL A 181 -1.18 11.12 4.18
N PHE A 182 -0.18 10.27 4.43
CA PHE A 182 -0.40 8.83 4.64
C PHE A 182 -1.40 8.55 5.77
N MET A 183 -1.23 9.22 6.92
CA MET A 183 -2.08 9.07 8.10
C MET A 183 -3.56 9.40 7.83
N GLU A 184 -3.85 10.35 6.94
CA GLU A 184 -5.23 10.65 6.55
C GLU A 184 -5.76 9.72 5.45
N ILE A 185 -4.92 9.29 4.49
CA ILE A 185 -5.32 8.33 3.45
C ILE A 185 -5.76 7.00 4.08
N VAL A 186 -5.01 6.51 5.07
CA VAL A 186 -5.21 5.18 5.65
C VAL A 186 -6.53 5.01 6.42
N LYS A 187 -7.22 6.11 6.75
CA LYS A 187 -8.57 6.12 7.35
C LYS A 187 -9.68 5.85 6.33
N CYS A 188 -9.43 6.08 5.04
CA CYS A 188 -10.42 5.90 3.96
C CYS A 188 -11.08 4.50 3.93
N PRO A 189 -10.32 3.38 4.02
CA PRO A 189 -10.89 2.04 3.97
C PRO A 189 -11.94 1.79 5.06
N ARG A 190 -11.76 2.36 6.27
CA ARG A 190 -12.73 2.25 7.36
C ARG A 190 -14.06 2.91 6.98
N TYR A 191 -14.04 4.13 6.44
CA TYR A 191 -15.26 4.82 6.05
C TYR A 191 -16.02 4.11 4.93
N LEU A 192 -15.30 3.55 3.97
CA LEU A 192 -15.89 2.72 2.91
C LEU A 192 -16.54 1.46 3.51
N SER A 193 -15.82 0.78 4.41
CA SER A 193 -16.31 -0.42 5.09
C SER A 193 -17.59 -0.15 5.90
N GLU A 194 -17.61 0.89 6.72
CA GLU A 194 -18.80 1.27 7.50
C GLU A 194 -20.00 1.61 6.61
N ALA A 195 -19.77 2.30 5.49
CA ALA A 195 -20.85 2.60 4.54
C ALA A 195 -21.38 1.35 3.81
N LEU A 196 -20.52 0.40 3.49
CA LEU A 196 -20.92 -0.91 2.96
C LEU A 196 -21.71 -1.71 4.01
N GLU A 197 -21.30 -1.68 5.29
CA GLU A 197 -22.05 -2.29 6.39
C GLU A 197 -23.44 -1.66 6.55
N PHE A 198 -23.55 -0.34 6.45
CA PHE A 198 -24.82 0.37 6.46
C PHE A 198 -25.75 -0.12 5.35
N ALA A 199 -25.23 -0.42 4.15
CA ALA A 199 -26.04 -0.87 3.02
C ALA A 199 -26.85 -2.15 3.31
N TYR A 200 -26.36 -3.04 4.17
CA TYR A 200 -27.07 -4.28 4.54
C TYR A 200 -28.30 -4.05 5.42
N TYR A 201 -28.25 -3.01 6.26
CA TYR A 201 -29.28 -2.75 7.27
C TYR A 201 -30.07 -1.47 6.98
N PHE A 202 -29.78 -0.78 5.88
CA PHE A 202 -30.49 0.44 5.47
C PHE A 202 -31.86 0.08 4.86
N PRO A 203 -32.96 0.81 5.16
CA PRO A 203 -33.05 2.03 5.96
C PRO A 203 -33.54 1.79 7.42
N SER A 204 -32.83 1.00 8.23
CA SER A 204 -33.17 0.89 9.66
C SER A 204 -32.93 2.20 10.43
N PRO A 205 -33.75 2.51 11.46
CA PRO A 205 -33.58 3.73 12.26
C PRO A 205 -32.19 3.88 12.88
N SER A 206 -31.56 2.77 13.28
CA SER A 206 -30.20 2.77 13.83
C SER A 206 -29.15 3.20 12.81
N VAL A 207 -29.24 2.70 11.57
CA VAL A 207 -28.33 3.10 10.51
C VAL A 207 -28.57 4.56 10.11
N THR A 208 -29.83 4.97 9.93
CA THR A 208 -30.16 6.36 9.60
C THR A 208 -29.62 7.34 10.64
N ALA A 209 -29.66 6.98 11.93
CA ALA A 209 -29.11 7.79 13.01
C ALA A 209 -27.56 7.81 13.04
N ALA A 210 -26.90 6.79 12.50
CA ALA A 210 -25.44 6.69 12.46
C ALA A 210 -24.79 7.42 11.26
N ILE A 211 -25.53 7.61 10.15
CA ILE A 211 -25.01 8.30 8.95
C ILE A 211 -24.42 9.70 9.25
N PRO A 212 -25.05 10.57 10.06
CA PRO A 212 -24.49 11.89 10.37
C PRO A 212 -23.09 11.85 11.00
N ASP A 213 -22.83 10.88 11.87
CA ASP A 213 -21.51 10.71 12.49
C ASP A 213 -20.46 10.30 11.44
N LEU A 214 -20.78 9.30 10.61
CA LEU A 214 -19.88 8.89 9.53
C LEU A 214 -19.59 10.06 8.58
N MET A 215 -20.60 10.82 8.17
CA MET A 215 -20.42 12.03 7.36
C MET A 215 -19.53 13.06 8.05
N HIS A 216 -19.67 13.24 9.36
CA HIS A 216 -18.84 14.17 10.12
C HIS A 216 -17.37 13.74 10.12
N ARG A 217 -17.07 12.46 10.40
CA ARG A 217 -15.70 11.92 10.37
C ARG A 217 -15.08 11.99 8.98
N VAL A 218 -15.81 11.58 7.93
CA VAL A 218 -15.33 11.68 6.53
C VAL A 218 -15.02 13.13 6.15
N ARG A 219 -15.86 14.10 6.55
CA ARG A 219 -15.59 15.53 6.32
C ARG A 219 -14.36 16.02 7.08
N ALA A 220 -14.16 15.58 8.33
CA ALA A 220 -13.01 15.96 9.13
C ALA A 220 -11.70 15.47 8.50
N THR A 221 -11.61 14.18 8.15
CA THR A 221 -10.46 13.60 7.43
C THR A 221 -10.27 14.26 6.07
N SER A 222 -11.34 14.54 5.32
CA SER A 222 -11.25 15.23 4.02
C SER A 222 -10.65 16.65 4.14
N ARG A 223 -10.89 17.36 5.26
CA ARG A 223 -10.26 18.67 5.51
C ARG A 223 -8.79 18.50 5.85
N ALA A 224 -8.48 17.62 6.80
CA ALA A 224 -7.10 17.34 7.22
C ALA A 224 -6.23 16.87 6.05
N LEU A 225 -6.75 15.98 5.19
CA LEU A 225 -6.03 15.48 4.03
C LEU A 225 -5.75 16.59 3.01
N ARG A 226 -6.69 17.51 2.77
CA ARG A 226 -6.47 18.66 1.86
C ARG A 226 -5.39 19.60 2.38
N GLU A 227 -5.41 19.87 3.68
CA GLU A 227 -4.39 20.69 4.35
C GLU A 227 -3.01 20.02 4.25
N ALA A 228 -2.90 18.74 4.64
CA ALA A 228 -1.66 17.97 4.54
C ALA A 228 -1.12 17.88 3.10
N THR A 229 -2.01 17.70 2.11
CA THR A 229 -1.65 17.68 0.67
C THR A 229 -1.10 19.02 0.21
N THR A 230 -1.69 20.13 0.69
CA THR A 230 -1.25 21.49 0.36
C THR A 230 0.14 21.76 0.95
N ASN A 231 0.36 21.38 2.21
CA ASN A 231 1.64 21.50 2.89
C ASN A 231 2.71 20.64 2.22
N LEU A 232 2.40 19.39 1.87
CA LEU A 232 3.32 18.50 1.15
C LEU A 232 3.73 19.10 -0.20
N ARG A 233 2.78 19.62 -0.99
CA ARG A 233 3.08 20.26 -2.28
C ARG A 233 4.03 21.46 -2.10
N ALA A 234 3.78 22.31 -1.10
CA ALA A 234 4.65 23.43 -0.80
C ALA A 234 6.06 23.00 -0.37
N SER A 235 6.18 21.94 0.44
CA SER A 235 7.47 21.39 0.85
C SER A 235 8.25 20.77 -0.32
N ILE A 236 7.57 20.06 -1.24
CA ILE A 236 8.20 19.51 -2.45
C ILE A 236 8.76 20.64 -3.30
N ASP A 237 7.98 21.70 -3.54
CA ASP A 237 8.42 22.88 -4.30
C ASP A 237 9.64 23.55 -3.65
N TYR A 238 9.68 23.62 -2.31
CA TYR A 238 10.80 24.17 -1.56
C TYR A 238 12.06 23.29 -1.68
N ASP A 239 11.92 21.98 -1.49
CA ASP A 239 13.00 21.01 -1.58
C ASP A 239 13.60 20.97 -3.00
N GLN A 240 12.76 21.03 -4.04
CA GLN A 240 13.19 21.11 -5.45
C GLN A 240 13.96 22.39 -5.79
N ARG A 241 13.59 23.54 -5.19
CA ARG A 241 14.31 24.81 -5.40
C ARG A 241 15.65 24.85 -4.67
N SER A 242 15.70 24.26 -3.48
CA SER A 242 16.91 24.23 -2.64
C SER A 242 17.96 23.24 -3.14
N HIS A 243 17.55 22.16 -3.82
CA HIS A 243 18.44 21.14 -4.35
C HIS A 243 18.55 21.21 -5.88
N SER A 244 19.50 21.99 -6.40
CA SER A 244 19.73 22.17 -7.84
C SER A 244 20.26 20.92 -8.58
N ARG A 245 20.47 19.79 -7.88
CA ARG A 245 21.41 18.73 -8.31
C ARG A 245 20.78 17.37 -8.66
N SER A 246 19.50 17.13 -8.39
CA SER A 246 18.88 15.80 -8.59
C SER A 246 17.77 15.78 -9.65
N ARG A 247 18.09 16.24 -10.88
CA ARG A 247 17.19 16.08 -12.03
C ARG A 247 17.36 14.71 -12.73
N TYR A 248 18.35 13.91 -12.33
CA TYR A 248 18.74 12.69 -13.04
C TYR A 248 17.97 11.42 -12.64
N GLU A 249 17.44 11.32 -11.42
CA GLU A 249 16.66 10.13 -10.99
C GLU A 249 15.19 10.22 -11.40
N ASP A 250 14.57 11.42 -11.31
CA ASP A 250 13.21 11.69 -11.82
C ASP A 250 13.10 11.58 -13.35
N ALA A 251 14.23 11.64 -14.07
CA ALA A 251 14.25 11.61 -15.54
C ALA A 251 13.91 10.25 -16.16
N MET A 252 14.00 9.14 -15.39
CA MET A 252 13.80 7.79 -15.92
C MET A 252 12.33 7.32 -15.84
N THR A 253 11.54 7.83 -14.89
CA THR A 253 10.14 7.42 -14.66
C THR A 253 9.14 8.56 -14.83
N GLY A 254 9.58 9.82 -14.75
CA GLY A 254 8.71 11.00 -14.80
C GLY A 254 7.87 11.24 -13.54
N GLU A 255 7.90 10.35 -12.55
CA GLU A 255 7.15 10.46 -11.29
C GLU A 255 8.03 10.06 -10.09
N SER A 256 8.04 10.91 -9.06
CA SER A 256 8.68 10.64 -7.77
C SER A 256 7.70 10.01 -6.77
N GLY A 257 8.21 9.35 -5.73
CA GLY A 257 7.38 8.78 -4.65
C GLY A 257 6.44 9.79 -4.01
N LEU A 258 6.91 11.02 -3.81
CA LEU A 258 6.13 12.10 -3.22
C LEU A 258 5.05 12.62 -4.18
N SER A 259 5.33 12.68 -5.48
CA SER A 259 4.29 13.01 -6.47
C SER A 259 3.21 11.94 -6.56
N LEU A 260 3.58 10.66 -6.45
CA LEU A 260 2.64 9.54 -6.43
C LEU A 260 1.77 9.56 -5.18
N LEU A 261 2.34 9.91 -4.03
CA LEU A 261 1.60 10.09 -2.79
C LEU A 261 0.58 11.25 -2.91
N LEU A 262 0.96 12.37 -3.54
CA LEU A 262 0.03 13.47 -3.84
C LEU A 262 -1.12 13.02 -4.73
N GLN A 263 -0.84 12.27 -5.80
CA GLN A 263 -1.88 11.70 -6.67
C GLN A 263 -2.82 10.76 -5.90
N GLY A 264 -2.26 9.95 -4.98
CA GLY A 264 -3.05 9.09 -4.09
C GLY A 264 -3.95 9.88 -3.14
N ALA A 265 -3.44 10.97 -2.57
CA ALA A 265 -4.21 11.89 -1.73
C ALA A 265 -5.40 12.52 -2.49
N GLU A 266 -5.15 12.99 -3.71
CA GLU A 266 -6.18 13.56 -4.58
C GLU A 266 -7.27 12.54 -4.94
N SER A 267 -6.86 11.30 -5.28
CA SER A 267 -7.79 10.19 -5.53
C SER A 267 -8.64 9.88 -4.30
N THR A 268 -8.03 9.87 -3.12
CA THR A 268 -8.72 9.64 -1.85
C THR A 268 -9.74 10.76 -1.55
N ILE A 269 -9.39 12.03 -1.80
CA ILE A 269 -10.32 13.16 -1.66
C ILE A 269 -11.54 13.01 -2.58
N VAL A 270 -11.33 12.53 -3.81
CA VAL A 270 -12.43 12.27 -4.76
C VAL A 270 -13.34 11.15 -4.25
N VAL A 271 -12.77 10.04 -3.76
CA VAL A 271 -13.52 8.91 -3.18
C VAL A 271 -14.34 9.35 -1.96
N MET A 272 -13.73 10.09 -1.03
CA MET A 272 -14.43 10.60 0.16
C MET A 272 -15.56 11.57 -0.20
N ARG A 273 -15.39 12.39 -1.25
CA ARG A 273 -16.46 13.26 -1.75
C ARG A 273 -17.63 12.44 -2.31
N ASP A 274 -17.37 11.45 -3.15
CA ASP A 274 -18.45 10.60 -3.70
C ASP A 274 -19.18 9.85 -2.58
N LEU A 275 -18.45 9.35 -1.59
CA LEU A 275 -19.03 8.73 -0.40
C LEU A 275 -19.96 9.71 0.35
N LEU A 276 -19.53 10.95 0.59
CA LEU A 276 -20.36 11.97 1.22
C LEU A 276 -21.64 12.26 0.43
N ASP A 277 -21.54 12.34 -0.90
CA ASP A 277 -22.70 12.57 -1.78
C ASP A 277 -23.68 11.39 -1.71
N ARG A 278 -23.18 10.16 -1.64
CA ARG A 278 -24.00 8.94 -1.46
C ARG A 278 -24.71 8.93 -0.12
N LEU A 279 -24.00 9.20 0.97
CA LEU A 279 -24.57 9.28 2.32
C LEU A 279 -25.65 10.37 2.39
N ALA A 280 -25.42 11.54 1.77
CA ALA A 280 -26.41 12.61 1.69
C ALA A 280 -27.66 12.20 0.89
N ARG A 281 -27.49 11.52 -0.25
CA ARG A 281 -28.61 10.98 -1.04
C ARG A 281 -29.41 9.94 -0.28
N ALA A 282 -28.74 9.06 0.47
CA ALA A 282 -29.38 8.08 1.35
C ALA A 282 -30.25 8.76 2.41
N MET A 283 -29.73 9.79 3.09
CA MET A 283 -30.50 10.54 4.08
C MET A 283 -31.68 11.31 3.49
N ALA A 284 -31.54 11.84 2.27
CA ALA A 284 -32.60 12.64 1.65
C ALA A 284 -33.83 11.82 1.27
N ARG A 285 -33.65 10.52 0.95
CA ARG A 285 -34.73 9.60 0.56
C ARG A 285 -34.50 8.19 1.12
N PRO A 286 -34.66 7.97 2.43
CA PRO A 286 -34.23 6.71 3.05
C PRO A 286 -34.94 5.47 2.51
N GLU A 287 -36.26 5.54 2.30
CA GLU A 287 -37.05 4.37 1.90
C GLU A 287 -36.84 3.94 0.44
N THR A 288 -36.29 4.81 -0.42
CA THR A 288 -36.18 4.55 -1.87
C THR A 288 -34.74 4.62 -2.38
N SER A 289 -33.75 4.88 -1.51
CA SER A 289 -32.38 5.12 -1.94
C SER A 289 -31.58 3.84 -2.03
N SER A 290 -31.02 3.59 -3.22
CA SER A 290 -29.96 2.62 -3.46
C SER A 290 -28.55 3.24 -3.40
N ALA A 291 -28.41 4.47 -2.87
CA ALA A 291 -27.14 5.20 -2.93
C ALA A 291 -25.99 4.52 -2.17
N LEU A 292 -26.31 3.69 -1.17
CA LEU A 292 -25.33 2.91 -0.39
C LEU A 292 -25.02 1.54 -1.01
N SER A 293 -25.72 1.12 -2.06
CA SER A 293 -25.39 -0.06 -2.85
C SER A 293 -24.31 0.29 -3.87
N PHE A 294 -23.07 0.02 -3.51
CA PHE A 294 -21.91 0.28 -4.35
C PHE A 294 -20.81 -0.73 -4.09
N ARG A 295 -19.90 -0.86 -5.06
CA ARG A 295 -18.61 -1.49 -4.87
C ARG A 295 -17.48 -0.49 -5.12
N VAL A 296 -16.30 -0.83 -4.64
CA VAL A 296 -15.08 -0.06 -4.87
C VAL A 296 -14.21 -0.83 -5.85
N VAL A 297 -13.69 -0.15 -6.86
CA VAL A 297 -12.74 -0.70 -7.84
C VAL A 297 -11.41 0.02 -7.69
N SER A 298 -10.29 -0.66 -7.94
CA SER A 298 -8.94 -0.10 -7.87
C SER A 298 -8.10 -0.50 -9.09
N GLU A 299 -7.01 0.24 -9.38
CA GLU A 299 -6.04 -0.17 -10.40
C GLU A 299 -5.35 -1.49 -10.08
N LEU A 300 -5.27 -1.87 -8.80
CA LEU A 300 -4.68 -3.13 -8.39
C LEU A 300 -5.43 -4.34 -8.98
N ASP A 301 -6.73 -4.19 -9.26
CA ASP A 301 -7.58 -5.24 -9.87
C ASP A 301 -7.17 -5.55 -11.32
N ARG A 302 -6.40 -4.68 -11.97
CA ARG A 302 -6.03 -4.82 -13.39
C ARG A 302 -4.75 -5.64 -13.60
N GLY A 303 -4.00 -5.94 -12.54
CA GLY A 303 -2.72 -6.64 -12.64
C GLY A 303 -1.58 -5.78 -13.21
N PRO A 304 -0.39 -6.38 -13.46
CA PRO A 304 0.73 -5.67 -14.05
C PRO A 304 0.38 -5.28 -15.49
N PRO A 305 0.81 -4.09 -15.95
CA PRO A 305 0.61 -3.70 -17.34
C PRO A 305 1.27 -4.70 -18.30
N VAL A 306 0.72 -4.88 -19.50
CA VAL A 306 1.33 -5.76 -20.51
C VAL A 306 2.57 -5.06 -21.06
N ALA A 307 3.75 -5.63 -20.80
CA ALA A 307 4.99 -5.11 -21.37
C ALA A 307 4.96 -5.30 -22.90
N PRO A 308 5.03 -4.23 -23.71
CA PRO A 308 5.06 -4.36 -25.16
C PRO A 308 6.28 -5.15 -25.63
N ASN A 309 6.09 -6.02 -26.63
CA ASN A 309 7.05 -7.03 -27.13
C ASN A 309 8.42 -6.53 -27.64
N ASN A 310 8.83 -5.26 -27.42
CA ASN A 310 10.10 -4.77 -27.97
C ASN A 310 10.78 -3.61 -27.21
N ARG A 311 10.37 -3.27 -25.98
CA ARG A 311 11.09 -2.32 -25.12
C ARG A 311 10.93 -2.69 -23.64
N ILE A 312 11.95 -2.42 -22.83
CA ILE A 312 11.79 -2.34 -21.37
C ILE A 312 10.77 -1.22 -21.13
N ASP A 313 9.53 -1.58 -20.84
CA ASP A 313 8.54 -0.61 -20.42
C ASP A 313 8.81 -0.27 -18.95
N PHE A 314 9.26 0.96 -18.73
CA PHE A 314 9.58 1.44 -17.39
C PHE A 314 8.34 1.44 -16.48
N LEU A 315 7.12 1.55 -17.02
CA LEU A 315 5.87 1.42 -16.25
C LEU A 315 5.66 -0.01 -15.76
N ALA A 316 6.02 -1.01 -16.56
CA ALA A 316 5.99 -2.41 -16.16
C ALA A 316 7.00 -2.71 -15.04
N VAL A 317 8.15 -2.02 -15.03
CA VAL A 317 9.19 -2.16 -14.00
C VAL A 317 8.82 -1.46 -12.70
N THR A 318 8.16 -0.31 -12.76
CA THR A 318 7.83 0.52 -11.58
C THR A 318 6.39 0.42 -11.12
N TRP A 319 5.54 -0.39 -11.77
CA TRP A 319 4.12 -0.55 -11.44
C TRP A 319 3.87 -0.77 -9.93
N LEU A 320 4.65 -1.66 -9.30
CA LEU A 320 4.52 -1.90 -7.87
C LEU A 320 5.02 -0.74 -7.01
N ASP A 321 6.05 -0.01 -7.45
CA ASP A 321 6.49 1.21 -6.79
C ASP A 321 5.43 2.33 -6.91
N ARG A 322 4.70 2.38 -8.04
CA ARG A 322 3.54 3.27 -8.24
C ARG A 322 2.40 2.93 -7.28
N ILE A 323 2.03 1.66 -7.16
CA ILE A 323 1.02 1.21 -6.18
C ILE A 323 1.48 1.54 -4.76
N ALA A 324 2.69 1.13 -4.38
CA ALA A 324 3.21 1.32 -3.03
C ALA A 324 3.26 2.81 -2.64
N SER A 325 3.77 3.68 -3.51
CA SER A 325 4.00 5.10 -3.21
C SER A 325 2.72 5.92 -3.24
N SER A 326 1.74 5.49 -4.04
CA SER A 326 0.41 6.11 -4.05
C SER A 326 -0.53 5.60 -2.97
N MET A 327 -0.06 4.73 -2.07
CA MET A 327 -0.89 4.01 -1.09
C MET A 327 -1.97 3.13 -1.72
N GLY A 328 -1.79 2.73 -2.99
CA GLY A 328 -2.69 1.88 -3.76
C GLY A 328 -4.09 2.46 -3.99
N VAL A 329 -4.23 3.79 -3.86
CA VAL A 329 -5.51 4.50 -4.01
C VAL A 329 -5.65 5.19 -5.38
N ILE A 330 -4.61 5.23 -6.21
CA ILE A 330 -4.74 5.74 -7.58
C ILE A 330 -5.73 4.87 -8.37
N GLY A 331 -6.62 5.56 -9.10
CA GLY A 331 -7.71 4.95 -9.85
C GLY A 331 -8.76 4.23 -9.01
N THR A 332 -8.74 4.42 -7.68
CA THR A 332 -9.82 3.97 -6.81
C THR A 332 -11.09 4.77 -7.10
N ALA A 333 -12.19 4.09 -7.34
CA ALA A 333 -13.48 4.71 -7.59
C ALA A 333 -14.61 3.91 -6.94
N ILE A 334 -15.63 4.62 -6.48
CA ILE A 334 -16.89 4.03 -6.05
C ILE A 334 -17.79 3.91 -7.28
N VAL A 335 -18.26 2.70 -7.58
CA VAL A 335 -19.17 2.41 -8.69
C VAL A 335 -20.46 1.81 -8.15
N SER A 336 -21.59 2.19 -8.73
CA SER A 336 -22.88 1.63 -8.31
C SER A 336 -22.97 0.15 -8.69
N ASP A 337 -23.58 -0.65 -7.83
CA ASP A 337 -23.96 -2.01 -8.21
C ASP A 337 -25.19 -1.93 -9.12
N TYR A 338 -25.05 -2.44 -10.34
CA TYR A 338 -26.12 -2.54 -11.35
C TYR A 338 -26.83 -3.87 -11.25
#